data_AF-A0A350ASM2-F1
#
_entry.id   AF-A0A350ASM2-F1
#
_cell.length_a   1.000
_cell.length_b   1.000
_cell.length_c   1.000
_cell.angle_alpha   90.00
_cell.angle_beta   90.00
_cell.angle_gamma   90.00
#
_symmetry.space_group_name_H-M   'P 1'
#
loop_
_entity.id
_entity.type
_entity.pdbx_description
1 polymer ?
#
loop_
_entity_poly.entity_id
_entity_poly.type
_entity_poly.pdbx_seq_one_letter_code
_entity_poly.pdbx_strand_id
1 'polypeptide(L)'
;MTDLALQRKELVSTCMNQIKSIIESQGVNRDALEEVKDIVTSMTSETEMFGDSEFPTPTSEEVAKIYLLSDEDGGEFSLYLISVLPVG
;
A
#
# COMPACT_ATOMS: atom_id res chain seq x y z
N MET A 1 -14.71 3.00 -17.54
CA MET A 1 -13.93 3.77 -16.55
C MET A 1 -13.91 2.94 -15.27
N THR A 2 -13.14 1.84 -15.25
CA THR A 2 -13.13 0.88 -14.12
C THR A 2 -11.83 0.08 -14.01
N ASP A 3 -10.94 0.16 -15.01
CA ASP A 3 -9.75 -0.68 -15.09
C ASP A 3 -8.66 -0.31 -14.08
N LEU A 4 -8.54 0.95 -13.70
CA LEU A 4 -7.42 1.42 -12.86
C LEU A 4 -7.61 1.06 -11.37
N ALA A 5 -8.83 1.25 -10.85
CA ALA A 5 -9.19 0.81 -9.50
C ALA A 5 -9.14 -0.73 -9.35
N LEU A 6 -9.52 -1.47 -10.40
CA LEU A 6 -9.43 -2.93 -10.42
C LEU A 6 -7.97 -3.39 -10.46
N GLN A 7 -7.15 -2.83 -11.36
CA GLN A 7 -5.71 -3.11 -11.43
C GLN A 7 -5.00 -2.78 -10.12
N ARG A 8 -5.33 -1.65 -9.48
CA ARG A 8 -4.78 -1.32 -8.15
C ARG A 8 -5.17 -2.37 -7.12
N LYS A 9 -6.43 -2.77 -7.07
CA LYS A 9 -6.89 -3.78 -6.10
C LYS A 9 -6.17 -5.11 -6.32
N GLU A 10 -5.98 -5.53 -7.58
CA GLU A 10 -5.20 -6.71 -7.92
C GLU A 10 -3.75 -6.56 -7.49
N LEU A 11 -3.10 -5.43 -7.80
CA LEU A 11 -1.71 -5.15 -7.43
C LEU A 11 -1.50 -5.17 -5.91
N VAL A 12 -2.39 -4.51 -5.15
CA VAL A 12 -2.35 -4.50 -3.69
C VAL A 12 -2.59 -5.91 -3.14
N SER A 13 -3.57 -6.64 -3.68
CA SER A 13 -3.86 -8.02 -3.25
C SER A 13 -2.69 -8.97 -3.56
N THR A 14 -2.04 -8.84 -4.71
CA THR A 14 -0.83 -9.61 -5.04
C THR A 14 0.30 -9.30 -4.06
N CYS A 15 0.57 -8.02 -3.79
CA CYS A 15 1.59 -7.63 -2.83
C CYS A 15 1.31 -8.19 -1.43
N MET A 16 0.08 -8.08 -0.94
CA MET A 16 -0.30 -8.61 0.38
C MET A 16 -0.15 -10.13 0.47
N ASN A 17 -0.58 -10.87 -0.56
CA ASN A 17 -0.39 -12.32 -0.62
C ASN A 17 1.10 -12.72 -0.63
N GLN A 18 1.97 -11.96 -1.31
CA GLN A 18 3.41 -12.20 -1.29
C GLN A 18 4.02 -11.95 0.09
N ILE A 19 3.66 -10.83 0.73
CA ILE A 19 4.11 -10.51 2.09
C ILE A 19 3.70 -11.62 3.06
N LYS A 20 2.44 -12.05 3.00
CA LYS A 20 1.93 -13.14 3.81
C LYS A 20 2.71 -14.43 3.58
N SER A 21 2.92 -14.81 2.33
CA SER A 21 3.67 -16.02 1.97
C SER A 21 5.10 -16.00 2.53
N ILE A 22 5.78 -14.84 2.52
CA ILE A 22 7.13 -14.68 3.10
C ILE A 22 7.08 -14.87 4.61
N ILE A 23 6.14 -14.19 5.30
CA ILE A 23 6.03 -14.28 6.75
C ILE A 23 5.61 -15.69 7.21
N GLU A 24 4.68 -16.35 6.51
CA GLU A 24 4.27 -17.72 6.80
C GLU A 24 5.41 -18.73 6.55
N SER A 25 6.23 -18.51 5.52
CA SER A 25 7.31 -19.43 5.16
C SER A 25 8.58 -19.24 5.99
N GLN A 26 8.94 -18.00 6.33
CA GLN A 26 10.23 -17.67 6.95
C GLN A 26 10.09 -17.17 8.41
N GLY A 27 8.86 -16.85 8.83
CA GLY A 27 8.60 -16.12 10.08
C GLY A 27 8.96 -14.64 9.98
N VAL A 28 8.66 -13.89 11.05
CA VAL A 28 9.02 -12.47 11.15
C VAL A 28 10.49 -12.35 11.56
N ASN A 29 11.38 -12.20 10.58
CA ASN A 29 12.81 -12.00 10.78
C ASN A 29 13.33 -10.83 9.92
N ARG A 30 14.61 -10.47 10.08
CA ARG A 30 15.17 -9.29 9.39
C ARG A 30 15.19 -9.45 7.87
N ASP A 31 15.60 -10.61 7.37
CA ASP A 31 15.68 -10.90 5.94
C ASP A 31 14.27 -10.89 5.31
N ALA A 32 13.29 -11.50 5.97
CA ALA A 32 11.88 -11.47 5.56
C ALA A 32 11.33 -10.04 5.50
N LEU A 33 11.65 -9.18 6.48
CA LEU A 33 11.24 -7.77 6.48
C LEU A 33 11.93 -6.96 5.37
N GLU A 34 13.16 -7.32 4.99
CA GLU A 34 13.87 -6.71 3.86
C GLU A 34 13.17 -7.06 2.55
N GLU A 35 12.82 -8.33 2.34
CA GLU A 35 12.04 -8.75 1.16
C GLU A 35 10.67 -8.07 1.10
N VAL A 36 9.96 -7.98 2.23
CA VAL A 36 8.68 -7.26 2.33
C VAL A 36 8.84 -5.79 1.95
N LYS A 37 9.91 -5.15 2.42
CA LYS A 37 10.22 -3.75 2.07
C LYS A 37 10.45 -3.58 0.57
N ASP A 38 11.20 -4.48 -0.07
CA ASP A 38 11.44 -4.44 -1.52
C ASP A 38 10.14 -4.59 -2.33
N ILE A 39 9.24 -5.48 -1.89
CA ILE A 39 7.90 -5.65 -2.49
C ILE A 39 7.09 -4.36 -2.39
N VAL A 40 7.00 -3.77 -1.19
CA VAL A 40 6.24 -2.52 -0.99
C VAL A 40 6.85 -1.37 -1.79
N THR A 41 8.18 -1.28 -1.85
CA THR A 41 8.89 -0.24 -2.62
C THR A 41 8.64 -0.40 -4.12
N SER A 42 8.62 -1.63 -4.61
CA SER A 42 8.29 -1.92 -6.01
C SER A 42 6.86 -1.50 -6.34
N MET A 43 5.90 -1.76 -5.45
CA MET A 43 4.52 -1.28 -5.60
C MET A 43 4.45 0.25 -5.68
N THR A 44 5.21 0.97 -4.86
CA THR A 44 5.20 2.45 -4.89
C THR A 44 5.80 3.05 -6.18
N SER A 45 6.50 2.25 -6.98
CA SER A 45 7.04 2.70 -8.27
C SER A 45 5.96 2.88 -9.34
N GLU A 46 4.80 2.25 -9.17
CA GLU A 46 3.62 2.37 -10.03
C GLU A 46 2.83 3.63 -9.68
N THR A 47 3.43 4.82 -9.85
CA THR A 47 2.85 6.11 -9.42
C THR A 47 1.51 6.42 -10.08
N GLU A 48 1.24 5.86 -11.27
CA GLU A 48 -0.04 6.01 -11.98
C GLU A 48 -1.20 5.36 -11.23
N MET A 49 -0.94 4.34 -10.40
CA MET A 49 -1.94 3.65 -9.59
C MET A 49 -2.36 4.43 -8.32
N PHE A 50 -1.56 5.42 -7.92
CA PHE A 50 -1.73 6.22 -6.70
C PHE A 50 -1.93 7.71 -7.01
N GLY A 51 -2.56 8.03 -8.13
CA GLY A 51 -2.79 9.41 -8.57
C GLY A 51 -3.80 10.19 -7.71
N ASP A 52 -3.65 11.53 -7.75
CA ASP A 52 -4.47 12.49 -7.00
C ASP A 52 -5.98 12.40 -7.31
N SER A 53 -6.36 11.84 -8.47
CA SER A 53 -7.77 11.62 -8.84
C SER A 53 -8.50 10.64 -7.93
N GLU A 54 -7.80 9.64 -7.37
CA GLU A 54 -8.38 8.71 -6.39
C GLU A 54 -7.90 8.95 -4.96
N PHE A 55 -6.71 9.53 -4.79
CA PHE A 55 -6.14 9.85 -3.48
C PHE A 55 -5.82 11.34 -3.40
N PRO A 56 -6.84 12.20 -3.28
CA PRO A 56 -6.62 13.64 -3.29
C PRO A 56 -5.73 14.05 -2.12
N THR A 57 -4.81 14.96 -2.39
CA THR A 57 -3.98 15.56 -1.35
C THR A 57 -4.84 16.23 -0.25
N PRO A 58 -4.37 16.23 1.01
CA PRO A 58 -5.05 16.95 2.09
C PRO A 58 -5.11 18.45 1.78
N THR A 59 -6.19 19.11 2.20
CA THR A 59 -6.31 20.57 2.10
C THR A 59 -5.49 21.26 3.20
N SER A 60 -5.17 22.55 3.08
CA SER A 60 -4.31 23.27 4.05
C SER A 60 -4.81 23.27 5.51
N GLU A 61 -6.05 22.86 5.75
CA GLU A 61 -6.64 22.67 7.08
C GLU A 61 -6.45 21.24 7.63
N GLU A 62 -6.00 20.30 6.79
CA GLU A 62 -5.78 18.88 7.11
C GLU A 62 -4.27 18.57 7.05
N VAL A 63 -3.71 17.97 8.10
CA VAL A 63 -2.27 17.63 8.13
C VAL A 63 -1.95 16.42 7.26
N ALA A 64 -2.85 15.44 7.21
CA ALA A 64 -2.70 14.21 6.43
C ALA A 64 -4.07 13.57 6.15
N LYS A 65 -4.19 12.84 5.04
CA LYS A 65 -5.29 11.92 4.73
C LYS A 65 -4.78 10.49 4.69
N ILE A 66 -5.47 9.61 5.39
CA ILE A 66 -5.16 8.19 5.47
C ILE A 66 -6.24 7.42 4.70
N TYR A 67 -5.81 6.64 3.71
CA TYR A 67 -6.65 5.79 2.89
C TYR A 67 -6.33 4.34 3.18
N LEU A 68 -7.33 3.56 3.59
CA LEU A 68 -7.20 2.12 3.74
C LEU A 68 -7.20 1.49 2.33
N LEU A 69 -6.06 0.94 1.92
CA LEU A 69 -5.90 0.29 0.61
C LEU A 69 -6.34 -1.17 0.65
N SER A 70 -6.03 -1.86 1.75
CA SER A 70 -6.43 -3.24 1.95
C SER A 70 -6.46 -3.55 3.45
N ASP A 71 -7.46 -4.32 3.82
CA ASP A 71 -7.65 -4.91 5.14
C ASP A 71 -7.80 -6.40 4.90
N GLU A 72 -6.84 -7.21 5.36
CA GLU A 72 -6.91 -8.65 5.19
C GLU A 72 -7.95 -9.26 6.14
N ASP A 73 -8.70 -10.23 5.63
CA ASP A 73 -9.66 -11.03 6.39
C ASP A 73 -8.88 -11.93 7.36
N GLY A 74 -8.60 -11.41 8.55
CA GLY A 74 -7.70 -12.00 9.54
C GLY A 74 -7.03 -10.97 10.46
N GLY A 75 -6.96 -9.69 10.03
CA GLY A 75 -6.49 -8.58 10.85
C GLY A 75 -4.99 -8.59 11.16
N GLU A 76 -4.21 -9.49 10.57
CA GLU A 76 -2.76 -9.59 10.80
C GLU A 76 -2.00 -8.45 10.12
N PHE A 77 -2.47 -8.00 8.95
CA PHE A 77 -1.86 -6.93 8.18
C PHE A 77 -2.94 -6.05 7.53
N SER A 78 -2.74 -4.73 7.62
CA SER A 78 -3.55 -3.74 6.90
C SER A 78 -2.62 -2.75 6.22
N LEU A 79 -2.94 -2.39 4.97
CA LEU A 79 -2.16 -1.46 4.17
C LEU A 79 -2.86 -0.11 4.09
N TYR A 80 -2.13 0.95 4.43
CA TYR A 80 -2.62 2.32 4.38
C TYR A 80 -1.76 3.18 3.45
N LEU A 81 -2.41 4.01 2.64
CA LEU A 81 -1.78 5.11 1.92
C LEU A 81 -1.98 6.38 2.73
N ILE A 82 -0.87 7.04 3.06
CA ILE A 82 -0.88 8.30 3.80
C ILE A 82 -0.49 9.40 2.82
N SER A 83 -1.45 10.24 2.48
CA SER A 83 -1.23 11.47 1.72
C SER A 83 -0.98 12.60 2.70
N VAL A 84 0.23 13.14 2.71
CA VAL A 84 0.62 14.25 3.58
C VAL A 84 0.75 15.53 2.76
N LEU A 85 0.40 16.66 3.36
CA LEU A 85 0.65 17.95 2.74
C LEU A 85 2.18 18.16 2.72
N PRO A 86 2.79 18.44 1.56
CA PRO A 86 4.22 18.74 1.53
C PRO A 86 4.46 20.00 2.36
N VAL A 87 5.15 19.84 3.49
CA VAL A 87 5.68 20.98 4.25
C VAL A 87 6.86 21.54 3.46
N GLY A 88 6.59 22.60 2.70
CA GLY A 88 7.62 23.43 2.07
C GLY A 88 8.35 24.29 3.08
#